data_AF-A0A496RX11-F1
#
_entry.id   AF-A0A496RX11-F1
#
_cell.length_a   1.000
_cell.length_b   1.000
_cell.length_c   1.000
_cell.angle_alpha   90.00
_cell.angle_beta   90.00
_cell.angle_gamma   90.00
#
_symmetry.space_group_name_H-M   'P 1'
#
loop_
_entity.id
_entity.type
_entity.pdbx_description
1 polymer ?
#
loop_
_entity_poly.entity_id
_entity_poly.type
_entity_poly.pdbx_seq_one_letter_code
_entity_poly.pdbx_strand_id
1 'polypeptide(L)'
;MNSAEAYRKLFASFVSGTQDEFFRVAEEIIEEEEDKHNNKLAKDLRRILYNGNGAKNYSERYKKALPIPRDTERGMPLVEIKEFKRDWSDIVIEENIENSLKRVISENQKREILEVSG
;
A
#
# COMPACT_ATOMS: atom_id res chain seq x y z
N MET A 1 -13.11 -3.77 26.29
CA MET A 1 -13.20 -2.31 26.52
C MET A 1 -14.54 -1.81 25.98
N ASN A 2 -15.02 -0.61 26.32
CA ASN A 2 -16.20 -0.05 25.64
C ASN A 2 -15.73 0.53 24.30
N SER A 3 -16.37 0.19 23.18
CA SER A 3 -15.97 0.64 21.84
C SER A 3 -15.79 2.16 21.77
N ALA A 4 -16.64 2.93 22.47
CA ALA A 4 -16.54 4.39 22.53
C ALA A 4 -15.25 4.91 23.19
N GLU A 5 -14.71 4.19 24.17
CA GLU A 5 -13.45 4.55 24.84
C GLU A 5 -12.25 4.22 23.96
N ALA A 6 -12.29 3.07 23.26
CA ALA A 6 -11.25 2.66 22.33
C ALA A 6 -11.10 3.65 21.17
N TYR A 7 -12.20 4.08 20.56
CA TYR A 7 -12.16 5.11 19.52
C TYR A 7 -11.64 6.46 20.03
N ARG A 8 -11.99 6.87 21.27
CA ARG A 8 -11.45 8.09 21.87
C ARG A 8 -9.93 8.01 22.04
N LYS A 9 -9.40 6.88 22.51
CA LYS A 9 -7.94 6.66 22.63
C LYS A 9 -7.25 6.62 21.28
N LEU A 10 -7.88 6.03 20.26
CA LEU A 10 -7.36 5.99 18.89
C LEU A 10 -7.21 7.41 18.30
N PHE A 11 -8.25 8.24 18.42
CA PHE A 11 -8.17 9.62 17.93
C PHE A 11 -7.23 10.48 18.78
N ALA A 12 -7.17 10.27 20.10
CA ALA A 12 -6.24 10.97 20.97
C ALA A 12 -4.77 10.66 20.65
N SER A 13 -4.44 9.38 20.43
CA SER A 13 -3.08 8.94 20.05
C SER A 13 -2.67 9.44 18.66
N PHE A 14 -3.62 9.57 17.74
CA PHE A 14 -3.37 10.20 16.43
C PHE A 14 -3.01 11.69 16.58
N VAL A 15 -3.73 12.44 17.42
CA VAL A 15 -3.48 13.87 17.65
C VAL A 15 -2.19 14.12 18.45
N SER A 16 -1.84 13.23 19.38
CA SER A 16 -0.61 13.35 20.17
C SER A 16 0.66 13.01 19.39
N GLY A 17 0.55 12.45 18.18
CA GLY A 17 1.69 12.15 17.30
C GLY A 17 2.51 10.92 17.68
N THR A 18 2.07 10.17 18.69
CA THR A 18 2.74 8.94 19.13
C THR A 18 2.27 7.77 18.26
N GLN A 19 3.00 7.48 17.19
CA GLN A 19 2.64 6.40 16.26
C GLN A 19 2.55 5.04 16.96
N ASP A 20 3.46 4.73 17.87
CA ASP A 20 3.48 3.42 18.56
C ASP A 20 2.20 3.19 19.40
N GLU A 21 1.73 4.24 20.09
CA GLU A 21 0.48 4.18 20.87
C GLU A 21 -0.74 4.07 19.94
N PHE A 22 -0.72 4.73 18.78
CA PHE A 22 -1.77 4.59 17.78
C PHE A 22 -1.85 3.14 17.27
N PHE A 23 -0.73 2.52 16.90
CA PHE A 23 -0.70 1.13 16.44
C PHE A 23 -1.18 0.16 17.52
N ARG A 24 -0.76 0.37 18.77
CA ARG A 24 -1.18 -0.45 19.90
C ARG A 24 -2.70 -0.39 20.13
N VAL A 25 -3.29 0.80 20.14
CA VAL A 25 -4.74 0.96 20.32
C VAL A 25 -5.52 0.44 19.11
N ALA A 26 -4.99 0.61 17.90
CA ALA A 26 -5.61 0.08 16.69
C ALA A 26 -5.63 -1.47 16.67
N GLU A 27 -4.56 -2.12 17.13
CA GLU A 27 -4.47 -3.58 17.26
C GLU A 27 -5.48 -4.12 18.28
N GLU A 28 -5.62 -3.45 19.43
CA GLU A 28 -6.61 -3.80 20.46
C GLU A 28 -8.05 -3.72 19.91
N ILE A 29 -8.36 -2.73 19.08
CA ILE A 29 -9.66 -2.62 18.39
C ILE A 29 -9.86 -3.77 17.39
N ILE A 30 -8.82 -4.16 16.66
CA ILE A 30 -8.89 -5.26 15.69
C ILE A 30 -9.18 -6.58 16.40
N GLU A 31 -8.49 -6.87 17.51
CA GLU A 31 -8.70 -8.08 18.32
C GLU A 31 -10.13 -8.14 18.88
N GLU A 32 -10.66 -7.02 19.40
CA GLU A 32 -12.05 -6.98 19.86
C GLU A 32 -13.06 -7.26 18.74
N GLU A 33 -12.80 -6.81 17.51
CA GLU A 33 -13.66 -7.09 16.37
C GLU A 33 -13.55 -8.56 15.91
N GLU A 34 -12.41 -9.23 16.09
CA GLU A 34 -12.28 -10.69 15.91
C GLU A 34 -13.10 -11.46 16.96
N ASP A 35 -13.02 -11.06 18.23
CA ASP A 35 -13.76 -11.65 19.34
C ASP A 35 -15.29 -11.47 19.18
N LYS A 36 -15.73 -10.37 18.56
CA LYS A 36 -17.14 -10.12 18.22
C LYS A 36 -17.62 -10.86 16.96
N HIS A 37 -16.82 -11.79 16.43
CA HIS A 37 -17.05 -12.51 15.18
C HIS A 37 -17.14 -11.63 13.92
N ASN A 38 -16.67 -10.38 13.98
CA ASN A 38 -16.59 -9.46 12.84
C ASN A 38 -15.28 -9.66 12.05
N ASN A 39 -14.93 -10.91 11.77
CA ASN A 39 -13.66 -11.29 11.13
C ASN A 39 -13.38 -10.59 9.80
N LYS A 40 -14.42 -10.20 9.05
CA LYS A 40 -14.27 -9.44 7.80
C LYS A 40 -13.79 -8.00 8.08
N LEU A 41 -14.41 -7.35 9.07
CA LEU A 41 -14.05 -5.99 9.47
C LEU A 41 -12.65 -5.96 10.08
N ALA A 42 -12.33 -6.91 10.97
CA ALA A 42 -10.99 -7.03 11.55
C ALA A 42 -9.89 -7.18 10.49
N LYS A 43 -10.10 -8.05 9.49
CA LYS A 43 -9.17 -8.21 8.35
C LYS A 43 -9.03 -6.94 7.52
N ASP A 44 -10.14 -6.23 7.28
CA ASP A 44 -10.11 -4.97 6.54
C ASP A 44 -9.37 -3.87 7.33
N LEU A 45 -9.60 -3.76 8.64
CA LEU A 45 -8.91 -2.83 9.53
C LEU A 45 -7.41 -3.12 9.62
N ARG A 46 -7.03 -4.39 9.83
CA ARG A 46 -5.63 -4.85 9.85
C ARG A 46 -4.94 -4.54 8.52
N ARG A 47 -5.63 -4.75 7.40
CA ARG A 47 -5.13 -4.35 6.08
C ARG A 47 -4.91 -2.84 5.98
N ILE A 48 -5.85 -2.02 6.42
CA ILE A 48 -5.72 -0.56 6.38
C ILE A 48 -4.55 -0.09 7.28
N LEU A 49 -4.41 -0.69 8.46
CA LEU A 49 -3.40 -0.35 9.45
C LEU A 49 -1.97 -0.62 8.93
N TYR A 50 -1.72 -1.78 8.32
CA TYR A 50 -0.38 -2.19 7.90
C TYR A 50 -0.07 -1.91 6.42
N ASN A 51 -1.08 -1.92 5.54
CA ASN A 51 -0.87 -1.78 4.09
C ASN A 51 -1.34 -0.44 3.53
N GLY A 52 -1.93 0.44 4.35
CA GLY A 52 -2.49 1.71 3.92
C GLY A 52 -3.68 1.57 2.96
N ASN A 53 -4.40 2.67 2.73
CA ASN A 53 -5.42 2.75 1.67
C ASN A 53 -4.77 2.30 0.36
N GLY A 54 -5.31 1.23 -0.24
CA GLY A 54 -4.73 0.46 -1.33
C GLY A 54 -4.53 1.21 -2.67
N ALA A 55 -3.80 2.31 -2.66
CA ALA A 55 -2.89 2.61 -3.76
C ALA A 55 -1.76 1.57 -3.64
N LYS A 56 -1.97 0.40 -4.26
CA LYS A 56 -0.87 -0.50 -4.57
C LYS A 56 0.12 0.31 -5.41
N ASN A 57 1.12 0.89 -4.75
CA ASN A 57 2.36 1.26 -5.38
C ASN A 57 3.00 -0.07 -5.80
N TYR A 58 2.59 -0.60 -6.95
CA TYR A 58 3.20 -1.78 -7.58
C TYR A 58 4.71 -1.59 -7.76
N SER A 59 5.21 -0.35 -7.68
CA SER A 59 6.62 -0.02 -7.57
C SER A 59 7.31 -0.58 -6.32
N GLU A 60 6.63 -0.80 -5.19
CA GLU A 60 7.28 -1.22 -3.93
C GLU A 60 7.43 -2.74 -3.79
N ARG A 61 6.56 -3.55 -4.44
CA ARG A 61 6.63 -5.02 -4.33
C ARG A 61 7.90 -5.62 -4.96
N TYR A 62 8.42 -5.00 -6.02
CA TYR A 62 9.64 -5.46 -6.69
C TYR A 62 10.93 -4.89 -6.10
N LYS A 63 10.86 -3.87 -5.22
CA LYS A 63 12.03 -3.07 -4.83
C LYS A 63 12.68 -3.45 -3.51
N LYS A 64 12.01 -4.17 -2.61
CA LYS A 64 12.59 -4.48 -1.28
C LYS A 64 13.36 -5.81 -1.20
N ALA A 65 13.22 -6.72 -2.16
CA ALA A 65 13.76 -8.08 -2.01
C ALA A 65 14.99 -8.42 -2.85
N LEU A 66 15.26 -7.70 -3.96
CA LEU A 66 16.38 -8.01 -4.84
C LEU A 66 17.40 -6.87 -4.84
N PRO A 67 18.66 -7.13 -4.44
CA PRO A 67 19.70 -6.11 -4.51
C PRO A 67 19.95 -5.72 -5.97
N ILE A 68 20.16 -4.41 -6.21
CA ILE A 68 20.52 -3.90 -7.54
C ILE A 68 21.76 -4.67 -8.02
N PRO A 69 21.73 -5.32 -9.20
CA PRO A 69 22.87 -6.06 -9.72
C PRO A 69 24.12 -5.17 -9.78
N ARG A 70 25.24 -5.69 -9.29
CA ARG A 70 26.52 -4.97 -9.23
C ARG A 70 27.60 -5.75 -9.95
N ASP A 71 28.53 -5.01 -10.54
CA ASP A 71 29.75 -5.55 -11.12
C ASP A 71 30.63 -6.21 -10.04
N THR A 72 31.23 -7.35 -10.37
CA THR A 72 32.04 -8.16 -9.45
C THR A 72 33.44 -7.59 -9.17
N GLU A 73 33.99 -6.74 -10.05
CA GLU A 73 35.33 -6.18 -9.90
C GLU A 73 35.31 -4.83 -9.17
N ARG A 74 34.30 -4.00 -9.47
CA ARG A 74 34.24 -2.60 -9.01
C ARG A 74 33.06 -2.29 -8.10
N GLY A 75 32.13 -3.24 -7.92
CA GLY A 75 30.91 -3.03 -7.12
C GLY A 75 29.96 -1.99 -7.71
N MET A 76 30.14 -1.62 -8.99
CA MET A 76 29.36 -0.61 -9.68
C MET A 76 27.95 -1.15 -9.98
N PRO A 77 26.87 -0.39 -9.68
CA PRO A 77 25.53 -0.78 -10.10
C PRO A 77 25.43 -0.92 -11.62
N LEU A 78 24.94 -2.06 -12.10
CA LEU A 78 24.73 -2.31 -13.53
C LEU A 78 23.42 -1.71 -14.04
N VAL A 79 22.51 -1.34 -13.13
CA VAL A 79 21.19 -0.81 -13.45
C VAL A 79 20.90 0.38 -12.53
N GLU A 80 20.32 1.44 -13.10
CA GLU A 80 19.80 2.59 -12.37
C GLU A 80 18.27 2.60 -12.49
N ILE A 81 17.56 2.59 -11.36
CA ILE A 81 16.10 2.69 -11.33
C ILE A 81 15.75 4.15 -11.05
N LYS A 82 15.08 4.82 -12.01
CA LYS A 82 14.56 6.19 -11.84
C LYS A 82 13.07 6.14 -11.57
N GLU A 83 12.63 6.81 -10.51
CA GLU A 83 11.22 7.04 -10.25
C GLU A 83 10.83 8.45 -10.68
N PHE A 84 9.79 8.55 -11.50
CA PHE A 84 9.21 9.82 -11.90
C PHE A 84 7.84 9.95 -11.23
N LYS A 85 7.65 11.01 -10.45
CA LYS A 85 6.34 11.38 -9.91
C LYS A 85 5.69 12.34 -10.90
N ARG A 86 5.06 11.77 -11.94
CA ARG A 86 4.26 12.50 -12.93
C ARG A 86 2.84 11.98 -12.87
N ASP A 87 1.88 12.88 -12.83
CA ASP A 87 0.46 12.55 -12.80
C ASP A 87 -0.16 12.70 -14.21
N TRP A 88 -1.32 12.10 -14.45
CA TRP A 88 -2.07 12.29 -15.70
C TRP A 88 -2.42 13.76 -15.95
N SER A 89 -2.59 14.53 -14.88
CA SER A 89 -2.79 15.99 -14.96
C SER A 89 -1.59 16.77 -15.50
N ASP A 90 -0.38 16.18 -15.51
CA ASP A 90 0.81 16.79 -16.12
C ASP A 90 0.85 16.60 -17.66
N ILE A 91 -0.11 15.87 -18.23
CA ILE A 91 -0.11 15.46 -19.64
C ILE A 91 -1.27 16.14 -20.36
N VAL A 92 -0.97 16.90 -21.42
CA VAL A 92 -1.99 17.50 -22.30
C VAL A 92 -2.21 16.59 -23.50
N ILE A 93 -3.28 15.80 -23.44
CA ILE A 93 -3.70 14.86 -24.51
C ILE A 93 -5.22 14.88 -24.67
N GLU A 94 -5.70 14.33 -25.78
CA GLU A 94 -7.13 14.13 -26.01
C GLU A 94 -7.67 13.01 -25.09
N GLU A 95 -8.90 13.18 -24.60
CA GLU A 95 -9.57 12.25 -23.69
C GLU A 95 -9.62 10.81 -24.24
N ASN A 96 -9.83 10.67 -25.56
CA ASN A 96 -9.86 9.37 -26.23
C ASN A 96 -8.51 8.62 -26.12
N ILE A 97 -7.41 9.36 -26.21
CA ILE A 97 -6.04 8.83 -26.11
C ILE A 97 -5.75 8.47 -24.66
N GLU A 98 -6.11 9.34 -23.72
CA GLU A 98 -5.94 9.09 -22.28
C GLU A 98 -6.66 7.82 -21.84
N ASN A 99 -7.92 7.66 -22.23
CA ASN A 99 -8.73 6.47 -21.92
C ASN A 99 -8.13 5.20 -22.51
N SER A 100 -7.62 5.27 -23.74
CA SER A 100 -6.95 4.14 -24.39
C SER A 100 -5.68 3.73 -23.64
N LEU A 101 -4.85 4.68 -23.24
CA LEU A 101 -3.62 4.40 -22.48
C LEU A 101 -3.91 3.85 -21.09
N LYS A 102 -4.87 4.44 -20.36
CA LYS A 102 -5.32 3.95 -19.05
C LYS A 102 -5.80 2.50 -19.15
N ARG A 103 -6.54 2.16 -20.21
CA ARG A 103 -7.00 0.80 -20.46
C ARG A 103 -5.84 -0.18 -20.65
N VAL A 104 -4.87 0.14 -21.53
CA VAL A 104 -3.69 -0.70 -21.77
C VAL A 104 -2.90 -0.97 -20.47
N ILE A 105 -2.68 0.07 -19.66
CA ILE A 105 -1.99 -0.07 -18.37
C ILE A 105 -2.79 -0.99 -17.44
N SER A 106 -4.11 -0.82 -17.36
CA SER A 106 -4.97 -1.65 -16.52
C SER A 106 -4.99 -3.12 -16.96
N GLU A 107 -4.94 -3.38 -18.27
CA GLU A 107 -4.89 -4.74 -18.82
C GLU A 107 -3.55 -5.40 -18.49
N ASN A 108 -2.44 -4.67 -18.65
CA ASN A 108 -1.10 -5.16 -18.33
C ASN A 108 -0.96 -5.53 -16.85
N GLN A 109 -1.43 -4.68 -15.93
CA GLN A 109 -1.43 -4.96 -14.49
C GLN A 109 -2.24 -6.21 -14.11
N LYS A 110 -3.35 -6.48 -14.83
CA LYS A 110 -4.15 -7.68 -14.60
C LYS A 110 -3.45 -8.95 -15.07
N ARG A 111 -2.57 -8.88 -16.08
CA ARG A 111 -1.81 -10.05 -16.56
C ARG A 111 -0.85 -10.57 -15.50
N GLU A 112 -0.15 -9.70 -14.79
CA GLU A 112 0.74 -10.12 -13.69
C GLU A 112 -0.01 -10.85 -12.55
N ILE A 113 -1.26 -10.45 -12.27
CA ILE A 113 -2.09 -11.09 -11.24
C ILE A 113 -2.53 -12.51 -11.66
N LEU A 114 -2.73 -12.72 -12.96
CA LEU A 114 -3.15 -14.00 -13.52
C LEU A 114 -2.00 -15.02 -13.53
N GLU A 115 -0.75 -14.58 -13.72
CA GLU A 115 0.44 -15.46 -13.70
C GLU A 115 0.78 -16.00 -12.30
N VAL A 116 0.41 -15.29 -11.22
CA VAL A 116 0.66 -15.72 -9.83
C VAL A 116 -0.41 -16.69 -9.32
N SER A 117 -1.54 -16.82 -10.02
CA SER A 117 -2.71 -17.60 -9.58
C SER A 117 -2.92 -18.91 -10.37
N GLY A 118 -1.97 -19.28 -11.23
CA GLY A 118 -1.93 -20.57 -11.94
C GLY A 118 -0.77 -21.42 -11.47
#